data_AF-A0A1H1GL52-F1
#
_entry.id   AF-A0A1H1GL52-F1
#
_cell.length_a   1.000
_cell.length_b   1.000
_cell.length_c   1.000
_cell.angle_alpha   90.00
_cell.angle_beta   90.00
_cell.angle_gamma   90.00
#
_symmetry.space_group_name_H-M   'P 1'
#
loop_
_entity.id
_entity.type
_entity.pdbx_description
1 polymer ?
#
loop_
_entity_poly.entity_id
_entity_poly.type
_entity_poly.pdbx_seq_one_letter_code
_entity_poly.pdbx_strand_id
1 'polypeptide(L)'
;MAENHSIEAVEEGDDYYHVRYADPDEFDEIRTPDWAENAAGSVLDGSEVRTGHQEGGGDDDWETQSVLVPVDGVDGEDEARSVADDIVAKISE
;
A
#
# COMPACT_ATOMS: atom_id res chain seq x y z
N MET A 1 -10.56 10.29 -15.18
CA MET A 1 -9.15 10.55 -14.84
C MET A 1 -9.04 10.03 -13.43
N ALA A 2 -8.29 8.94 -13.22
CA ALA A 2 -8.20 8.29 -11.92
C ALA A 2 -7.75 9.32 -10.90
N GLU A 3 -8.53 9.49 -9.85
CA GLU A 3 -8.20 10.38 -8.76
C GLU A 3 -6.89 9.86 -8.16
N ASN A 4 -5.88 10.73 -8.26
CA ASN A 4 -4.48 10.43 -8.08
C ASN A 4 -4.24 10.13 -6.59
N HIS A 5 -4.36 8.87 -6.17
CA HIS A 5 -3.91 8.44 -4.84
C HIS A 5 -2.39 8.56 -4.82
N SER A 6 -1.94 9.78 -4.57
CA SER A 6 -0.55 10.19 -4.67
C SER A 6 0.11 9.80 -3.38
N ILE A 7 1.24 9.09 -3.47
CA ILE A 7 2.07 8.78 -2.31
C ILE A 7 2.29 10.06 -1.50
N GLU A 8 1.84 10.02 -0.25
CA GLU A 8 1.91 11.12 0.69
C GLU A 8 3.34 11.26 1.24
N ALA A 9 3.92 10.13 1.63
CA ALA A 9 5.28 10.05 2.15
C ALA A 9 5.90 8.69 1.82
N VAL A 10 7.21 8.69 1.59
CA VAL A 10 8.02 7.47 1.58
C VAL A 10 9.01 7.59 2.73
N GLU A 11 9.01 6.60 3.60
CA GLU A 11 9.96 6.48 4.70
C GLU A 11 10.81 5.23 4.47
N GLU A 12 12.13 5.41 4.35
CA GLU A 12 13.07 4.29 4.33
C GLU A 12 13.18 3.70 5.75
N GLY A 13 12.71 2.45 5.90
CA GLY A 13 12.95 1.65 7.10
C GLY A 13 14.17 0.74 6.94
N ASP A 14 14.53 0.05 8.02
CA ASP A 14 15.70 -0.86 8.03
C ASP A 14 15.52 -2.09 7.12
N ASP A 15 14.31 -2.64 7.05
CA ASP A 15 14.00 -3.85 6.27
C ASP A 15 13.01 -3.58 5.10
N TYR A 16 12.26 -2.49 5.17
CA TYR A 16 11.20 -2.15 4.21
C TYR A 16 11.08 -0.63 4.00
N TYR A 17 10.81 -0.22 2.77
CA TYR A 17 10.32 1.11 2.42
C TYR A 17 8.84 1.20 2.76
N HIS A 18 8.51 2.14 3.64
CA HIS A 18 7.15 2.48 4.05
C HIS A 18 6.59 3.56 3.11
N VAL A 19 5.72 3.15 2.19
CA VAL A 19 5.06 4.08 1.26
C VAL A 19 3.67 4.38 1.79
N ARG A 20 3.45 5.58 2.34
CA ARG A 20 2.14 6.04 2.81
C ARG A 20 1.33 6.63 1.68
N TYR A 21 0.06 6.27 1.67
CA TYR A 21 -0.95 6.73 0.74
C TYR A 21 -2.03 7.54 1.46
N ALA A 22 -2.45 7.07 2.64
CA ALA A 22 -3.42 7.74 3.50
C ALA A 22 -3.04 7.65 4.99
N ASP A 23 -3.54 8.58 5.78
CA ASP A 23 -3.26 8.63 7.21
C ASP A 23 -4.06 7.54 7.95
N PRO A 24 -3.41 6.72 8.81
CA PRO A 24 -4.10 5.67 9.55
C PRO A 24 -5.15 6.21 10.52
N ASP A 25 -5.03 7.47 10.95
CA ASP A 25 -5.99 8.15 11.83
C ASP A 25 -7.33 8.47 11.14
N GLU A 26 -7.43 8.36 9.81
CA GLU A 26 -8.68 8.52 9.06
C GLU A 26 -9.51 7.23 8.98
N PHE A 27 -8.94 6.10 9.37
CA PHE A 27 -9.57 4.78 9.30
C PHE A 27 -9.94 4.25 10.68
N ASP A 28 -11.09 3.59 10.77
CA ASP A 28 -11.56 3.01 12.04
C ASP A 28 -10.96 1.61 12.27
N GLU A 29 -10.73 0.87 11.18
CA GLU A 29 -10.09 -0.44 11.20
C GLU A 29 -8.97 -0.50 10.16
N ILE A 30 -7.78 -0.98 10.57
CA ILE A 30 -6.66 -1.23 9.67
C ILE A 30 -6.39 -2.73 9.63
N ARG A 31 -6.41 -3.30 8.42
CA ARG A 31 -6.08 -4.71 8.16
C ARG A 31 -5.39 -4.88 6.81
N THR A 32 -4.76 -6.04 6.65
CA THR A 32 -4.23 -6.52 5.38
C THR A 32 -5.11 -7.66 4.90
N PRO A 33 -6.10 -7.39 4.04
CA PRO A 33 -6.96 -8.44 3.49
C PRO A 33 -6.17 -9.33 2.53
N ASP A 34 -6.59 -10.61 2.41
CA ASP A 34 -5.88 -11.62 1.62
C ASP A 34 -5.70 -11.20 0.15
N TRP A 35 -6.67 -10.47 -0.42
CA TRP A 35 -6.56 -9.98 -1.80
C TRP A 35 -5.44 -8.93 -1.96
N ALA A 36 -5.21 -8.10 -0.94
CA ALA A 36 -4.16 -7.07 -0.95
C ALA A 36 -2.78 -7.71 -0.80
N GLU A 37 -2.66 -8.67 0.12
CA GLU A 37 -1.45 -9.49 0.28
C GLU A 37 -1.12 -10.23 -1.02
N ASN A 38 -2.13 -10.83 -1.66
CA ASN A 38 -1.91 -11.57 -2.90
C ASN A 38 -1.48 -10.67 -4.07
N ALA A 39 -2.10 -9.49 -4.19
CA ALA A 39 -1.70 -8.50 -5.19
C ALA A 39 -0.26 -8.02 -4.98
N ALA A 40 0.10 -7.71 -3.72
CA ALA A 40 1.44 -7.27 -3.33
C ALA A 40 2.50 -8.32 -3.65
N GLY A 41 2.31 -9.55 -3.17
CA GLY A 41 3.21 -10.67 -3.43
C GLY A 41 3.29 -11.04 -4.92
N SER A 42 2.26 -10.72 -5.70
CA SER A 42 2.27 -10.93 -7.15
C SER A 42 3.12 -9.90 -7.92
N VAL A 43 3.35 -8.71 -7.36
CA VAL A 43 4.27 -7.70 -7.94
C VAL A 43 5.68 -7.93 -7.44
N LEU A 44 5.85 -8.04 -6.13
CA LEU A 44 7.14 -8.23 -5.49
C LEU A 44 6.99 -9.13 -4.26
N ASP A 45 7.71 -10.24 -4.28
CA ASP A 45 7.71 -11.24 -3.21
C ASP A 45 8.21 -10.61 -1.89
N GLY A 46 7.44 -10.76 -0.81
CA GLY A 46 7.74 -10.13 0.48
C GLY A 46 7.16 -8.71 0.66
N SER A 47 6.42 -8.18 -0.32
CA SER A 47 5.68 -6.92 -0.16
C SER A 47 4.38 -7.13 0.61
N GLU A 48 3.99 -6.15 1.42
CA GLU A 48 2.77 -6.20 2.22
C GLU A 48 2.01 -4.87 2.10
N VAL A 49 0.68 -4.93 2.01
CA VAL A 49 -0.16 -3.73 1.91
C VAL A 49 -0.99 -3.62 3.16
N ARG A 50 -0.96 -2.46 3.81
CA ARG A 50 -1.89 -2.09 4.87
C ARG A 50 -3.03 -1.31 4.24
N THR A 51 -4.24 -1.83 4.39
CA THR A 51 -5.46 -1.14 3.98
C THR A 51 -6.22 -0.66 5.20
N GLY A 52 -6.86 0.49 5.06
CA GLY A 52 -7.75 1.06 6.06
C GLY A 52 -9.20 0.94 5.61
N HIS A 53 -10.09 0.68 6.57
CA HIS A 53 -11.54 0.66 6.37
C HIS A 53 -12.14 1.97 6.86
N GLN A 54 -12.92 2.63 6.00
CA GLN A 54 -13.54 3.91 6.34
C GLN A 54 -14.62 3.76 7.41
N GLU A 55 -14.66 4.70 8.36
CA GLU A 55 -15.70 4.75 9.39
C GLU A 55 -17.09 4.93 8.73
N GLY A 56 -17.92 3.89 8.79
CA GLY A 56 -19.27 3.89 8.22
C GLY A 56 -19.37 3.42 6.76
N GLY A 57 -18.27 2.95 6.17
CA GLY A 57 -18.25 2.26 4.87
C GLY A 57 -18.78 0.83 4.95
N GLY A 58 -19.17 0.25 3.82
CA GLY A 58 -19.57 -1.17 3.73
C GLY A 58 -18.35 -2.09 3.81
N ASP A 59 -18.54 -3.41 3.93
CA ASP A 59 -17.45 -4.40 3.98
C ASP A 59 -16.46 -4.34 2.78
N ASP A 60 -16.82 -3.61 1.72
CA ASP A 60 -16.03 -3.38 0.50
C ASP A 60 -15.28 -2.02 0.48
N ASP A 61 -15.50 -1.13 1.46
CA ASP A 61 -14.84 0.19 1.57
C ASP A 61 -13.44 0.09 2.21
N TRP A 62 -12.55 -0.66 1.55
CA TRP A 62 -11.14 -0.75 1.91
C TRP A 62 -10.29 0.11 0.99
N GLU A 63 -9.49 0.99 1.57
CA GLU A 63 -8.54 1.83 0.84
C GLU A 63 -7.10 1.52 1.22
N THR A 64 -6.16 1.75 0.31
CA THR A 64 -4.75 1.55 0.63
C THR A 64 -4.26 2.65 1.57
N GLN A 65 -3.80 2.24 2.74
CA GLN A 65 -3.27 3.14 3.76
C GLN A 65 -1.75 3.28 3.60
N SER A 66 -1.05 2.14 3.50
CA SER A 66 0.39 2.13 3.23
C SER A 66 0.85 0.82 2.57
N VAL A 67 1.95 0.88 1.84
CA VAL A 67 2.60 -0.28 1.20
C VAL A 67 4.00 -0.44 1.77
N LEU A 68 4.33 -1.68 2.13
CA LEU A 68 5.61 -2.13 2.65
C LEU A 68 6.35 -2.81 1.51
N VAL A 69 7.43 -2.19 1.05
CA VAL A 69 8.25 -2.71 -0.04
C VAL A 69 9.59 -3.15 0.52
N PRO A 70 9.98 -4.44 0.42
CA PRO A 70 11.25 -4.89 0.97
C PRO A 70 12.43 -4.18 0.32
N VAL A 71 13.35 -3.65 1.13
CA VAL A 71 14.52 -2.91 0.63
C VAL A 71 15.47 -3.79 -0.17
N ASP A 72 15.45 -5.11 0.08
CA ASP A 72 16.24 -6.10 -0.67
C ASP A 72 15.72 -6.30 -2.10
N GLY A 73 14.47 -5.91 -2.37
CA GLY A 73 13.79 -6.08 -3.65
C GLY A 73 13.83 -4.87 -4.59
N VAL A 74 14.38 -3.73 -4.16
CA VAL A 74 14.36 -2.46 -4.89
C VAL A 74 15.66 -1.68 -4.73
N ASP A 75 16.09 -0.94 -5.77
CA ASP A 75 17.32 -0.14 -5.76
C ASP A 75 17.12 1.29 -5.19
N GLY A 76 16.22 1.45 -4.20
CA GLY A 76 15.98 2.69 -3.47
C GLY A 76 14.52 3.17 -3.45
N GLU A 77 14.33 4.39 -2.91
CA GLU A 77 13.01 5.00 -2.69
C GLU A 77 12.19 5.19 -3.98
N ASP A 78 12.85 5.57 -5.08
CA ASP A 78 12.18 5.79 -6.37
C ASP A 78 11.55 4.50 -6.91
N GLU A 79 12.26 3.38 -6.80
CA GLU A 79 11.77 2.08 -7.26
C GLU A 79 10.74 1.51 -6.29
N ALA A 80 10.93 1.70 -4.97
CA ALA A 80 9.92 1.38 -3.96
C ALA A 80 8.59 2.08 -4.24
N ARG A 81 8.65 3.37 -4.57
CA ARG A 81 7.49 4.16 -5.01
C ARG A 81 6.81 3.57 -6.23
N SER A 82 7.59 3.18 -7.25
CA SER A 82 7.02 2.60 -8.47
C SER A 82 6.35 1.26 -8.21
N VAL A 83 6.99 0.39 -7.42
CA VAL A 83 6.43 -0.92 -7.04
C VAL A 83 5.14 -0.75 -6.25
N ALA A 84 5.13 0.18 -5.28
CA ALA A 84 3.94 0.46 -4.49
C ALA A 84 2.78 0.97 -5.36
N ASP A 85 3.05 1.82 -6.34
CA ASP A 85 2.03 2.31 -7.30
C ASP A 85 1.45 1.18 -8.14
N ASP A 86 2.31 0.27 -8.63
CA ASP A 86 1.89 -0.93 -9.36
C ASP A 86 0.99 -1.85 -8.52
N ILE A 87 1.32 -2.03 -7.24
CA ILE A 87 0.53 -2.82 -6.30
C ILE A 87 -0.85 -2.17 -6.09
N VAL A 88 -0.91 -0.87 -5.81
CA VAL A 88 -2.16 -0.13 -5.64
C VAL A 88 -3.01 -0.15 -6.91
N ALA A 89 -2.39 -0.01 -8.08
CA ALA A 89 -3.07 -0.11 -9.36
C ALA A 89 -3.69 -1.51 -9.56
N LYS A 90 -2.98 -2.58 -9.20
CA LYS A 90 -3.50 -3.96 -9.26
C LYS A 90 -4.68 -4.21 -8.33
N ILE A 91 -4.64 -3.60 -7.16
CA ILE A 91 -5.68 -3.71 -6.14
C ILE A 91 -6.97 -3.00 -6.59
N SER A 92 -6.82 -1.89 -7.29
CA SER A 92 -7.93 -1.08 -7.78
C SER A 92 -8.49 -1.52 -9.15
N GLU A 93 -8.00 -2.63 -9.72
CA GLU A 93 -8.41 -3.18 -11.03
C GLU A 93 -9.69 -4.03 -11.00
#